data_AF-A0A8K0IUL1-F1
#
_entry.id   AF-A0A8K0IUL1-F1
#
_cell.length_a   1.000
_cell.length_b   1.000
_cell.length_c   1.000
_cell.angle_alpha   90.00
_cell.angle_beta   90.00
_cell.angle_gamma   90.00
#
_symmetry.space_group_name_H-M   'P 1'
#
loop_
_entity.id
_entity.type
_entity.pdbx_description
1 polymer ?
#
loop_
_entity_poly.entity_id
_entity_poly.type
_entity_poly.pdbx_seq_one_letter_code
_entity_poly.pdbx_strand_id
1 'polypeptide(L)'
;MAPPPPPLGPASPGAQYAQQFLSTVLSQRGPLALPYTEDVKWLIRQHLVALAESFPSLHPKASAFTHNDGRTVNLLQAEGTIPIVYQGAVYNIPAVIWLLEPYPRSPPAVFLTPTRDMVVKPGHPHVDRSGSVLVPYLRSWVFPSSNLVDLVRSLSHLFGLDPPLYTRQNPNKSTAATRSARLSMLCMATWRVYGERGRRRWRGCSVPRRS
;
A
#
# COMPACT_ATOMS: atom_id res chain seq x y z
N MET A 1 2.55 -45.48 -15.58
CA MET A 1 1.34 -44.64 -15.67
C MET A 1 1.48 -43.56 -14.61
N ALA A 2 1.80 -42.32 -15.00
CA ALA A 2 1.92 -41.23 -14.04
C ALA A 2 0.53 -40.94 -13.43
N PRO A 3 0.42 -40.64 -12.12
CA PRO A 3 -0.86 -40.29 -11.53
C PRO A 3 -1.43 -39.03 -12.21
N PRO A 4 -2.76 -38.95 -12.40
CA PRO A 4 -3.40 -37.77 -12.95
C PRO A 4 -3.10 -36.56 -12.04
N PRO A 5 -2.86 -35.37 -12.61
CA PRO A 5 -2.68 -34.16 -11.82
C PRO A 5 -3.94 -33.92 -10.97
N PRO A 6 -3.79 -33.42 -9.73
CA PRO A 6 -4.93 -33.14 -8.87
C PRO A 6 -5.87 -32.13 -9.53
N PRO A 7 -7.19 -32.24 -9.31
CA PRO A 7 -8.14 -31.25 -9.80
C PRO A 7 -7.77 -29.89 -9.22
N LEU A 8 -7.52 -28.93 -10.11
CA LEU A 8 -7.32 -27.53 -9.76
C LEU A 8 -8.50 -27.11 -8.88
N GLY A 9 -8.24 -26.80 -7.61
CA GLY A 9 -9.27 -26.33 -6.68
C GLY A 9 -10.00 -25.11 -7.27
N PRO A 10 -11.24 -24.83 -6.84
CA PRO A 10 -11.98 -23.70 -7.35
C PRO A 10 -11.15 -22.43 -7.14
N ALA A 11 -10.75 -21.79 -8.26
CA ALA A 11 -10.05 -20.51 -8.21
C ALA A 11 -10.86 -19.55 -7.34
N SER A 12 -10.19 -18.78 -6.48
CA SER A 12 -10.84 -17.79 -5.62
C SER A 12 -11.82 -16.94 -6.43
N PRO A 13 -12.99 -16.55 -5.88
CA PRO A 13 -14.00 -15.79 -6.63
C PRO A 13 -13.43 -14.54 -7.33
N GLY A 14 -12.46 -13.86 -6.70
CA GLY A 14 -11.75 -12.73 -7.29
C GLY A 14 -10.89 -13.09 -8.52
N ALA A 15 -10.24 -14.26 -8.51
CA ALA A 15 -9.47 -14.75 -9.64
C ALA A 15 -10.38 -15.16 -10.81
N GLN A 16 -11.53 -15.77 -10.55
CA GLN A 16 -12.51 -16.09 -11.59
C GLN A 16 -13.06 -14.82 -12.25
N TYR A 17 -13.40 -13.81 -11.45
CA TYR A 17 -13.81 -12.50 -11.96
C TYR A 17 -12.72 -11.86 -12.83
N ALA A 18 -11.46 -11.87 -12.35
CA ALA A 18 -10.32 -11.37 -13.09
C ALA A 18 -10.15 -12.09 -14.45
N GLN A 19 -10.27 -13.41 -14.48
CA GLN A 19 -10.19 -14.20 -15.71
C GLN A 19 -11.27 -13.83 -16.73
N GLN A 20 -12.53 -13.70 -16.28
CA GLN A 20 -13.66 -13.33 -17.14
C GLN A 20 -13.52 -11.90 -17.68
N PHE A 21 -13.17 -10.97 -16.80
CA PHE A 21 -12.93 -9.57 -17.16
C PHE A 21 -11.81 -9.44 -18.20
N LEU A 22 -10.65 -10.06 -17.94
CA LEU A 22 -9.50 -9.98 -18.85
C LEU A 22 -9.79 -10.64 -20.20
N SER A 23 -10.51 -11.76 -20.22
CA SER A 23 -10.93 -12.40 -21.47
C SER A 23 -11.81 -11.45 -22.29
N THR A 24 -12.71 -10.72 -21.63
CA THR A 24 -13.60 -9.76 -22.29
C THR A 24 -12.78 -8.58 -22.84
N VAL A 25 -12.01 -7.90 -22.00
CA VAL A 25 -11.29 -6.67 -22.38
C VAL A 25 -10.19 -6.93 -23.41
N LEU A 26 -9.44 -8.02 -23.29
CA LEU A 26 -8.39 -8.34 -24.26
C LEU A 26 -8.96 -8.71 -25.64
N SER A 27 -10.20 -9.21 -25.69
CA SER A 27 -10.91 -9.53 -26.94
C SER A 27 -11.60 -8.33 -27.59
N GLN A 28 -11.71 -7.18 -26.89
CA GLN A 28 -12.34 -5.98 -27.43
C GLN A 28 -11.53 -5.43 -28.62
N ARG A 29 -12.26 -5.01 -29.65
CA ARG A 29 -11.73 -4.37 -30.86
C ARG A 29 -12.30 -2.95 -30.99
N GLY A 30 -11.61 -2.08 -31.72
CA GLY A 30 -12.05 -0.71 -31.98
C GLY A 30 -11.33 0.33 -31.09
N PRO A 31 -11.93 1.51 -30.83
CA PRO A 31 -11.25 2.64 -30.18
C PRO A 31 -10.92 2.40 -28.70
N LEU A 32 -11.53 1.39 -28.08
CA LEU A 32 -11.23 0.95 -26.71
C LEU A 32 -10.19 -0.17 -26.65
N ALA A 33 -9.71 -0.64 -27.81
CA ALA A 33 -8.72 -1.70 -27.87
C ALA A 33 -7.44 -1.28 -27.16
N LEU A 34 -6.90 -2.20 -26.36
CA LEU A 34 -5.66 -1.97 -25.65
C LEU A 34 -4.47 -1.99 -26.63
N PRO A 35 -3.48 -1.11 -26.46
CA PRO A 35 -2.31 -0.97 -27.33
C PRO A 35 -1.26 -2.07 -27.10
N TYR A 36 -1.68 -3.31 -26.85
CA TYR A 36 -0.77 -4.46 -26.68
C TYR A 36 -0.86 -5.39 -27.88
N THR A 37 0.26 -5.99 -28.28
CA THR A 37 0.30 -7.06 -29.29
C THR A 37 -0.36 -8.33 -28.76
N GLU A 38 -0.95 -9.15 -29.63
CA GLU A 38 -1.68 -10.36 -29.23
C GLU A 38 -0.85 -11.32 -28.37
N ASP A 39 0.43 -11.53 -28.70
CA ASP A 39 1.33 -12.39 -27.90
C ASP A 39 1.52 -11.87 -26.47
N VAL A 40 1.54 -10.55 -26.32
CA VAL A 40 1.71 -9.86 -25.02
C VAL A 40 0.41 -9.87 -24.23
N LYS A 41 -0.75 -9.77 -24.89
CA LYS A 41 -2.07 -9.86 -24.24
C LYS A 41 -2.23 -11.16 -23.46
N TRP A 42 -1.77 -12.28 -24.04
CA TRP A 42 -1.78 -13.57 -23.35
C TRP A 42 -0.92 -13.54 -22.08
N LEU A 43 0.31 -13.02 -22.16
CA LEU A 43 1.21 -12.90 -21.02
C LEU A 43 0.65 -11.97 -19.93
N ILE A 44 0.11 -10.82 -20.32
CA ILE A 44 -0.55 -9.88 -19.41
C ILE A 44 -1.69 -10.56 -18.66
N ARG A 45 -2.53 -11.33 -19.37
CA ARG A 45 -3.61 -12.10 -18.74
C ARG A 45 -3.07 -13.03 -17.67
N GLN A 46 -2.05 -13.83 -18.00
CA GLN A 46 -1.45 -14.75 -17.04
C GLN A 46 -0.86 -14.03 -15.82
N HIS A 47 -0.14 -12.93 -16.03
CA HIS A 47 0.48 -12.15 -14.95
C HIS A 47 -0.57 -11.51 -14.03
N LEU A 48 -1.66 -10.97 -14.58
CA LEU A 48 -2.74 -10.36 -13.79
C LEU A 48 -3.61 -11.39 -13.07
N VAL A 49 -3.84 -12.56 -13.66
CA VAL A 49 -4.55 -13.66 -12.99
C VAL A 49 -3.74 -14.18 -11.81
N ALA A 50 -2.44 -14.43 -12.00
CA ALA A 50 -1.54 -14.84 -10.91
C ALA A 50 -1.46 -13.80 -9.79
N LEU A 51 -1.51 -12.51 -10.16
CA LEU A 51 -1.59 -11.41 -9.21
C LEU A 51 -2.89 -11.43 -8.40
N ALA A 52 -4.04 -11.60 -9.05
CA ALA A 52 -5.35 -11.66 -8.39
C ALA A 52 -5.52 -12.91 -7.52
N GLU A 53 -4.88 -14.03 -7.88
CA GLU A 53 -4.83 -15.25 -7.07
C GLU A 53 -4.00 -15.06 -5.79
N SER A 54 -2.86 -14.37 -5.90
CA SER A 54 -1.96 -14.11 -4.76
C SER A 54 -2.46 -12.97 -3.86
N PHE A 55 -3.10 -11.97 -4.45
CA PHE A 55 -3.60 -10.77 -3.78
C PHE A 55 -5.05 -10.48 -4.22
N PRO A 56 -6.05 -11.09 -3.56
CA PRO A 56 -7.45 -10.99 -3.94
C PRO A 56 -8.04 -9.57 -3.88
N SER A 57 -7.36 -8.64 -3.20
CA SER A 57 -7.72 -7.22 -3.10
C SER A 57 -7.35 -6.42 -4.34
N LEU A 58 -6.46 -6.93 -5.20
CA LEU A 58 -6.02 -6.27 -6.42
C LEU A 58 -6.87 -6.75 -7.59
N HIS A 59 -7.68 -5.85 -8.13
CA HIS A 59 -8.60 -6.15 -9.23
C HIS A 59 -8.07 -5.58 -10.55
N PRO A 60 -8.03 -6.38 -11.62
CA PRO A 60 -7.70 -5.87 -12.94
C PRO A 60 -8.81 -4.95 -13.46
N LYS A 61 -8.43 -3.87 -14.12
CA LYS A 61 -9.32 -2.86 -14.70
C LYS A 61 -8.67 -2.24 -15.94
N ALA A 62 -9.49 -1.78 -16.87
CA ALA A 62 -9.04 -0.97 -18.00
C ALA A 62 -9.41 0.48 -17.73
N SER A 63 -8.45 1.39 -17.91
CA SER A 63 -8.66 2.81 -17.64
C SER A 63 -7.83 3.67 -18.58
N ALA A 64 -8.29 4.90 -18.79
CA ALA A 64 -7.58 5.90 -19.55
C ALA A 64 -6.36 6.39 -18.76
N PHE A 65 -5.17 6.19 -19.32
CA PHE A 65 -3.89 6.68 -18.81
C PHE A 65 -3.43 7.86 -19.64
N THR A 66 -3.18 8.99 -18.98
CA THR A 66 -2.63 10.19 -19.62
C THR A 66 -1.12 10.20 -19.47
N HIS A 67 -0.42 10.08 -20.59
CA HIS A 67 1.03 10.23 -20.63
C HIS A 67 1.46 11.66 -20.29
N ASN A 68 2.71 11.82 -19.91
CA ASN A 68 3.36 13.12 -19.72
C ASN A 68 3.27 14.02 -20.97
N ASP A 69 3.17 13.43 -22.16
CA ASP A 69 3.03 14.17 -23.43
C ASP A 69 1.58 14.64 -23.71
N GLY A 70 0.65 14.41 -22.78
CA GLY A 70 -0.77 14.77 -22.91
C GLY A 70 -1.62 13.79 -23.72
N ARG A 71 -1.02 12.71 -24.23
CA ARG A 71 -1.74 11.63 -24.94
C ARG A 71 -2.46 10.72 -23.95
N THR A 72 -3.75 10.50 -24.18
CA THR A 72 -4.55 9.56 -23.40
C THR A 72 -4.70 8.24 -24.15
N VAL A 73 -4.33 7.14 -23.51
CA VAL A 73 -4.47 5.77 -24.06
C VAL A 73 -5.21 4.89 -23.06
N ASN A 74 -5.94 3.89 -23.54
CA ASN A 74 -6.58 2.92 -22.66
C ASN A 74 -5.57 1.83 -22.28
N LEU A 75 -5.23 1.70 -20.99
CA LEU A 75 -4.29 0.71 -20.49
C LEU A 75 -4.94 -0.20 -19.44
N LEU A 76 -4.31 -1.35 -19.23
CA LEU A 76 -4.66 -2.22 -18.12
C LEU A 76 -3.96 -1.76 -16.84
N GLN A 77 -4.70 -1.81 -15.74
CA GLN A 77 -4.19 -1.58 -14.40
C GLN A 77 -4.70 -2.66 -13.44
N ALA A 78 -3.98 -2.87 -12.35
CA ALA A 78 -4.49 -3.55 -11.17
C ALA A 78 -4.68 -2.53 -10.06
N GLU A 79 -5.92 -2.35 -9.60
CA GLU A 79 -6.30 -1.39 -8.57
C GLU A 79 -6.73 -2.14 -7.31
N GLY A 80 -6.26 -1.70 -6.14
CA GLY A 80 -6.65 -2.31 -4.88
C GLY A 80 -5.77 -1.92 -3.71
N THR A 81 -5.55 -2.85 -2.79
CA THR A 81 -4.73 -2.63 -1.59
C THR A 81 -3.62 -3.67 -1.46
N ILE A 82 -2.43 -3.22 -1.03
CA ILE A 82 -1.26 -4.04 -0.75
C ILE A 82 -1.16 -4.22 0.77
N PRO A 83 -1.22 -5.45 1.30
CA PRO A 83 -1.01 -5.70 2.71
C PRO A 83 0.47 -5.49 3.07
N ILE A 84 0.74 -4.79 4.16
CA ILE A 84 2.08 -4.58 4.73
C ILE A 84 2.07 -4.98 6.20
N VAL A 85 3.23 -5.37 6.73
CA VAL A 85 3.39 -5.64 8.18
C VAL A 85 4.29 -4.55 8.76
N TYR A 86 3.74 -3.69 9.60
CA TYR A 86 4.48 -2.62 10.26
C TYR A 86 4.28 -2.71 11.78
N GLN A 87 5.37 -2.74 12.54
CA GLN A 87 5.34 -2.83 14.01
C GLN A 87 4.46 -3.97 14.57
N GLY A 88 4.39 -5.10 13.86
CA GLY A 88 3.60 -6.27 14.27
C GLY A 88 2.11 -6.22 13.91
N ALA A 89 1.64 -5.15 13.27
CA ALA A 89 0.27 -5.03 12.77
C ALA A 89 0.23 -5.04 11.22
N VAL A 90 -0.84 -5.61 10.67
CA VAL A 90 -1.08 -5.63 9.22
C VAL A 90 -1.85 -4.38 8.81
N TYR A 91 -1.30 -3.60 7.88
CA TYR A 91 -1.96 -2.44 7.29
C TYR A 91 -2.17 -2.65 5.80
N ASN A 92 -3.23 -2.07 5.24
CA ASN A 92 -3.55 -2.18 3.82
C ASN A 92 -3.31 -0.84 3.14
N ILE A 93 -2.33 -0.80 2.22
CA ILE A 93 -1.97 0.42 1.49
C ILE A 93 -2.68 0.42 0.14
N PRO A 94 -3.54 1.40 -0.17
CA PRO A 94 -4.15 1.53 -1.49
C PRO A 94 -3.10 1.85 -2.56
N ALA A 95 -3.09 1.06 -3.63
CA ALA A 95 -2.17 1.19 -4.74
C ALA A 95 -2.82 0.82 -6.08
N VAL A 96 -2.28 1.39 -7.14
CA VAL A 96 -2.61 1.12 -8.53
C VAL A 96 -1.33 0.76 -9.28
N ILE A 97 -1.36 -0.34 -10.01
CA ILE A 97 -0.27 -0.84 -10.85
C ILE A 97 -0.71 -0.74 -12.31
N TRP A 98 -0.12 0.17 -13.07
CA TRP A 98 -0.37 0.34 -14.50
C TRP A 98 0.58 -0.50 -15.33
N LEU A 99 0.04 -1.19 -16.32
CA LEU A 99 0.80 -1.90 -17.35
C LEU A 99 1.02 -0.95 -18.54
N LEU A 100 2.24 -0.43 -18.66
CA LEU A 100 2.60 0.46 -19.77
C LEU A 100 2.68 -0.32 -21.10
N GLU A 101 2.62 0.39 -22.22
CA GLU A 101 2.68 -0.18 -23.58
C GLU A 101 3.88 -1.13 -23.83
N PRO A 102 5.11 -0.87 -23.35
CA PRO A 102 6.25 -1.77 -23.58
C PRO A 102 6.32 -2.97 -22.61
N TYR A 103 5.30 -3.16 -21.76
CA TYR A 103 5.23 -4.30 -20.86
C TYR A 103 5.14 -5.63 -21.66
N PRO A 104 5.80 -6.72 -21.24
CA PRO A 104 6.57 -6.90 -20.01
C PRO A 104 8.04 -6.51 -20.10
N ARG A 105 8.52 -6.01 -21.25
CA ARG A 105 9.93 -5.62 -21.42
C ARG A 105 10.29 -4.41 -20.56
N SER A 106 9.35 -3.48 -20.36
CA SER A 106 9.46 -2.40 -19.38
C SER A 106 8.75 -2.75 -18.07
N PRO A 107 9.20 -2.20 -16.93
CA PRO A 107 8.48 -2.33 -15.68
C PRO A 107 7.08 -1.68 -15.75
N PRO A 108 6.13 -2.15 -14.93
CA PRO A 108 4.87 -1.44 -14.71
C PRO A 108 5.11 -0.13 -13.93
N ALA A 109 4.18 0.81 -14.04
CA ALA A 109 4.18 2.02 -13.21
C ALA A 109 3.29 1.83 -11.98
N VAL A 110 3.81 2.09 -10.79
CA VAL A 110 3.07 1.89 -9.53
C VAL A 110 2.82 3.23 -8.87
N PHE A 111 1.58 3.48 -8.48
CA PHE A 111 1.17 4.69 -7.76
C PHE A 111 0.41 4.31 -6.50
N LEU A 112 0.69 5.01 -5.40
CA LEU A 112 -0.12 4.94 -4.20
C LEU A 112 -1.30 5.89 -4.31
N THR A 113 -2.48 5.42 -3.90
CA THR A 113 -3.72 6.20 -3.96
C THR A 113 -4.14 6.57 -2.53
N PRO A 114 -3.57 7.62 -1.92
CA PRO A 114 -3.89 7.97 -0.54
C PRO A 114 -5.40 8.25 -0.39
N THR A 115 -6.01 7.69 0.64
CA THR A 115 -7.38 8.05 1.03
C THR A 115 -7.43 9.45 1.65
N ARG A 116 -8.64 9.99 1.88
CA ARG A 116 -8.84 11.35 2.43
C ARG A 116 -8.06 11.62 3.71
N ASP A 117 -7.91 10.59 4.54
CA ASP A 117 -7.21 10.69 5.82
C ASP A 117 -5.74 10.27 5.72
N MET A 118 -5.24 9.85 4.56
CA MET A 118 -3.85 9.44 4.36
C MET A 118 -3.03 10.52 3.67
N VAL A 119 -1.74 10.59 4.01
CA VAL A 119 -0.76 11.50 3.41
C VAL A 119 0.50 10.73 3.10
N VAL A 120 1.07 10.99 1.93
CA VAL A 120 2.38 10.48 1.54
C VAL A 120 3.46 11.13 2.42
N LYS A 121 4.28 10.31 3.06
CA LYS A 121 5.44 10.75 3.84
C LYS A 121 6.36 11.60 2.97
N PRO A 122 6.64 12.87 3.34
CA PRO A 122 7.58 13.69 2.57
C PRO A 122 8.99 13.13 2.72
N GLY A 123 9.73 13.07 1.60
CA GLY A 123 11.13 12.63 1.59
C GLY A 123 11.31 11.11 1.71
N HIS A 124 10.27 10.31 1.46
CA HIS A 124 10.41 8.85 1.42
C HIS A 124 11.34 8.42 0.26
N PRO A 125 12.33 7.53 0.48
CA PRO A 125 13.35 7.21 -0.52
C PRO A 125 12.79 6.53 -1.79
N HIS A 126 11.61 5.92 -1.68
CA HIS A 126 10.99 5.15 -2.76
C HIS A 126 9.66 5.71 -3.25
N VAL A 127 9.15 6.79 -2.67
CA VAL A 127 7.82 7.30 -3.02
C VAL A 127 7.89 8.81 -3.16
N ASP A 128 7.47 9.31 -4.31
CA ASP A 128 7.40 10.73 -4.60
C ASP A 128 6.10 11.38 -4.06
N ARG A 129 6.04 12.71 -3.99
CA ARG A 129 4.85 13.48 -3.55
C ARG A 129 3.60 13.18 -4.37
N SER A 130 3.78 12.81 -5.64
CA SER A 130 2.70 12.36 -6.54
C SER A 130 2.13 10.98 -6.17
N GLY A 131 2.76 10.24 -5.26
CA GLY A 131 2.44 8.85 -4.95
C GLY A 131 3.13 7.85 -5.88
N SER A 132 3.91 8.30 -6.87
CA SER A 132 4.69 7.43 -7.75
C SER A 132 5.75 6.65 -6.96
N VAL A 133 5.81 5.35 -7.19
CA VAL A 133 6.69 4.43 -6.46
C VAL A 133 7.89 4.03 -7.32
N LEU A 134 9.09 4.19 -6.76
CA LEU A 134 10.37 3.85 -7.36
C LEU A 134 11.19 2.95 -6.40
N VAL A 135 10.97 1.65 -6.50
CA VAL A 135 11.68 0.64 -5.70
C VAL A 135 12.80 -0.05 -6.50
N PRO A 136 13.82 -0.62 -5.83
CA PRO A 136 14.92 -1.32 -6.51
C PRO A 136 14.44 -2.38 -7.48
N TYR A 137 13.39 -3.14 -7.13
CA TYR A 137 12.83 -4.19 -7.98
C TYR A 137 12.28 -3.65 -9.32
N LEU A 138 11.70 -2.44 -9.33
CA LEU A 138 11.25 -1.79 -10.58
C LEU A 138 12.44 -1.31 -11.42
N ARG A 139 13.52 -0.87 -10.78
CA ARG A 139 14.75 -0.40 -11.47
C ARG A 139 15.52 -1.55 -12.11
N SER A 140 15.52 -2.72 -11.47
CA SER A 140 16.17 -3.93 -11.97
C SER A 140 15.18 -4.89 -12.65
N TRP A 141 14.09 -4.37 -13.22
CA TRP A 141 13.08 -5.20 -13.87
C TRP A 141 13.66 -5.84 -15.13
N VAL A 142 13.65 -7.18 -15.18
CA VAL A 142 14.18 -7.96 -16.31
C VAL A 142 13.17 -9.03 -16.68
N PHE A 143 12.57 -8.93 -17.86
CA PHE A 143 11.73 -9.99 -18.41
C PHE A 143 12.61 -11.11 -19.00
N PRO A 144 12.31 -12.40 -18.76
CA PRO A 144 11.14 -12.97 -18.08
C PRO A 144 11.31 -13.28 -16.58
N SER A 145 12.41 -12.88 -15.95
CA SER A 145 12.68 -13.18 -14.54
C SER A 145 11.78 -12.40 -13.57
N SER A 146 11.42 -11.17 -13.91
CA SER A 146 10.56 -10.31 -13.07
C SER A 146 9.07 -10.52 -13.37
N ASN A 147 8.26 -10.60 -12.32
CA ASN A 147 6.81 -10.70 -12.40
C ASN A 147 6.09 -9.74 -11.41
N LEU A 148 4.78 -9.56 -11.59
CA LEU A 148 3.94 -8.67 -10.78
C LEU A 148 3.75 -9.14 -9.34
N VAL A 149 3.70 -10.45 -9.12
CA VAL A 149 3.47 -11.00 -7.77
C VAL A 149 4.66 -10.69 -6.87
N ASP A 150 5.87 -10.91 -7.37
CA ASP A 150 7.10 -10.60 -6.66
C ASP A 150 7.33 -9.09 -6.50
N LEU A 151 6.88 -8.28 -7.46
CA LEU A 151 6.81 -6.82 -7.28
C LEU A 151 5.96 -6.46 -6.05
N VAL A 152 4.74 -6.98 -5.94
CA VAL A 152 3.85 -6.67 -4.81
C VAL A 152 4.39 -7.24 -3.49
N ARG A 153 5.01 -8.41 -3.49
CA ARG A 153 5.71 -8.95 -2.29
C ARG A 153 6.87 -8.05 -1.87
N SER A 154 7.67 -7.57 -2.83
CA SER A 154 8.77 -6.64 -2.56
C SER A 154 8.25 -5.31 -2.00
N LEU A 155 7.17 -4.78 -2.56
CA LEU A 155 6.50 -3.58 -2.03
C LEU A 155 5.98 -3.80 -0.61
N SER A 156 5.32 -4.93 -0.37
CA SER A 156 4.81 -5.32 0.95
C SER A 156 5.91 -5.31 2.01
N HIS A 157 7.06 -5.89 1.68
CA HIS A 157 8.23 -5.94 2.56
C HIS A 157 8.84 -4.55 2.79
N LEU A 158 9.12 -3.79 1.72
CA LEU A 158 9.76 -2.47 1.83
C LEU A 158 8.89 -1.47 2.61
N PHE A 159 7.59 -1.43 2.33
CA PHE A 159 6.66 -0.57 3.06
C PHE A 159 6.37 -1.06 4.48
N GLY A 160 6.63 -2.33 4.78
CA GLY A 160 6.63 -2.84 6.15
C GLY A 160 7.82 -2.35 6.98
N LEU A 161 8.94 -2.02 6.34
CA LEU A 161 10.11 -1.43 7.00
C LEU A 161 9.96 0.08 7.20
N ASP A 162 9.54 0.81 6.16
CA ASP A 162 9.22 2.23 6.23
C ASP A 162 7.88 2.51 5.52
N PRO A 163 6.78 2.73 6.26
CA PRO A 163 5.48 2.99 5.67
C PRO A 163 5.47 4.33 4.90
N PRO A 164 5.08 4.33 3.62
CA PRO A 164 5.06 5.54 2.80
C PRO A 164 3.82 6.41 3.05
N LEU A 165 2.77 5.87 3.68
CA LEU A 165 1.53 6.60 3.99
C LEU A 165 1.33 6.69 5.51
N TYR A 166 0.96 7.89 5.98
CA TYR A 166 0.51 8.12 7.34
C TYR A 166 -0.94 8.58 7.38
N THR A 167 -1.70 8.11 8.37
CA THR A 167 -3.05 8.61 8.62
C THR A 167 -2.97 9.91 9.41
N ARG A 168 -3.55 10.99 8.90
CA ARG A 168 -3.83 12.22 9.64
C ARG A 168 -4.75 11.87 10.80
N GLN A 169 -4.26 11.95 12.03
CA GLN A 169 -5.14 11.94 13.19
C GLN A 169 -5.96 13.22 13.14
N ASN A 170 -7.27 13.10 12.91
CA ASN A 170 -8.18 14.21 13.13
C ASN A 170 -8.33 14.38 14.65
N PRO A 171 -7.89 15.49 15.27
CA PRO A 171 -7.99 15.68 16.72
C PRO A 171 -9.44 15.66 17.25
N ASN A 172 -10.44 15.72 16.37
CA ASN A 172 -11.86 15.65 16.74
C ASN A 172 -12.45 14.23 16.87
N LYS A 173 -11.65 13.16 16.69
CA LYS A 173 -12.14 11.77 16.86
C LYS A 173 -11.59 11.05 18.10
N SER A 174 -11.15 11.79 19.12
CA SER A 174 -10.77 11.25 20.43
C SER A 174 -11.70 11.75 21.55
N THR A 175 -13.01 11.53 21.41
CA THR A 175 -13.99 11.67 22.52
C THR A 175 -15.17 10.70 22.36
N ALA A 176 -14.93 9.41 22.11
CA ALA A 176 -15.99 8.41 22.23
C ALA A 176 -15.47 6.97 22.40
N ALA A 177 -14.48 6.74 23.27
CA ALA A 177 -14.27 5.41 23.84
C ALA A 177 -13.54 5.53 25.19
N THR A 178 -14.13 4.89 26.20
CA THR A 178 -13.59 4.65 27.54
C THR A 178 -13.75 5.79 28.56
N ARG A 179 -14.93 5.80 29.19
CA ARG A 179 -15.06 6.22 30.60
C ARG A 179 -14.07 5.36 31.42
N SER A 180 -13.38 6.03 32.34
CA SER A 180 -12.50 5.47 33.38
C SER A 180 -11.01 5.35 33.03
N ALA A 181 -10.33 6.49 32.99
CA ALA A 181 -9.02 6.63 33.63
C ALA A 181 -8.87 8.09 34.07
N ARG A 182 -9.01 8.31 35.37
CA ARG A 182 -8.79 9.60 36.01
C ARG A 182 -7.28 9.86 36.12
N LEU A 183 -6.93 11.12 35.85
CA LEU A 183 -5.74 11.87 36.23
C LEU A 183 -4.44 11.73 35.43
N SER A 184 -4.24 12.78 34.62
CA SER A 184 -3.11 13.72 34.71
C SER A 184 -1.86 13.46 33.87
N MET A 185 -1.87 14.02 32.66
CA MET A 185 -1.14 15.25 32.32
C MET A 185 0.23 15.41 33.02
N LEU A 186 1.32 15.19 32.28
CA LEU A 186 2.26 16.23 31.84
C LEU A 186 3.56 15.58 31.35
N CYS A 187 3.71 15.56 30.04
CA CYS A 187 5.02 15.58 29.41
C CYS A 187 5.62 16.96 29.70
N MET A 188 6.43 17.07 30.75
CA MET A 188 7.50 18.06 30.81
C MET A 188 8.81 17.27 30.88
N ALA A 189 9.46 17.18 29.73
CA ALA A 189 10.85 16.81 29.64
C ALA A 189 11.70 17.95 30.20
N THR A 190 11.99 17.89 31.50
CA THR A 190 13.11 18.62 32.10
C THR A 190 13.98 17.61 32.85
N TRP A 191 15.12 17.32 32.23
CA TRP A 191 16.41 17.05 32.84
C TRP A 191 16.40 16.58 34.31
N ARG A 192 16.55 15.27 34.49
CA ARG A 192 16.86 14.65 35.77
C ARG A 192 18.36 14.35 35.82
N VAL A 193 19.14 15.26 36.41
CA VAL A 193 20.44 14.91 37.00
C VAL A 193 20.22 14.80 38.51
N TYR A 194 20.53 13.62 39.02
CA TYR A 194 20.33 13.15 40.39
C TYR A 194 21.64 13.27 41.17
N GLY A 195 21.55 13.60 42.46
CA GLY A 195 22.64 13.61 43.45
C GLY A 195 22.94 15.03 43.93
N GLU A 196 23.04 15.36 45.22
CA GLU A 196 23.22 14.58 46.43
C GLU A 196 22.85 15.45 47.66
N ARG A 197 22.31 14.80 48.70
CA ARG A 197 22.74 14.95 50.10
C ARG A 197 22.84 16.38 50.69
N GLY A 198 21.82 16.82 51.44
CA GLY A 198 21.94 18.02 52.27
C GLY A 198 20.79 18.24 53.26
N ARG A 199 21.05 17.96 54.55
CA ARG A 199 20.21 18.31 55.72
C ARG A 199 19.81 19.79 55.70
N ARG A 200 18.58 20.13 56.14
CA ARG A 200 18.27 21.01 57.30
C ARG A 200 16.78 21.44 57.31
N ARG A 201 16.06 20.89 58.30
CA ARG A 201 15.05 21.50 59.21
C ARG A 201 14.67 22.98 58.96
N TRP A 202 13.36 23.27 58.82
CA TRP A 202 12.61 24.43 59.40
C TRP A 202 11.10 24.07 59.37
N ARG A 203 10.46 23.77 60.51
CA ARG A 203 9.60 24.63 61.33
C ARG A 203 8.45 25.36 60.58
N GLY A 204 7.23 24.84 60.76
CA GLY A 204 6.17 25.52 61.54
C GLY A 204 5.17 26.42 60.80
N CYS A 205 3.94 26.39 61.32
CA CYS A 205 2.79 27.30 61.10
C CYS A 205 1.98 27.11 59.80
N SER A 206 0.65 27.17 59.77
CA SER A 206 -0.45 27.01 60.74
C SER A 206 -1.72 27.16 59.90
N VAL A 207 -2.71 26.30 60.12
CA VAL A 207 -4.02 26.32 59.47
C VAL A 207 -4.90 27.42 60.08
N PRO A 208 -5.72 28.13 59.30
CA PRO A 208 -6.95 28.72 59.82
C PRO A 208 -8.19 27.96 59.34
N ARG A 209 -9.07 27.74 60.32
CA ARG A 209 -10.38 27.09 60.25
C ARG A 209 -11.38 27.86 59.38
N ARG A 210 -12.31 27.07 58.84
CA ARG A 210 -13.66 27.47 58.40
C ARG A 210 -14.38 28.33 59.42
N SER A 211 -15.16 29.28 58.89
CA SER A 211 -16.51 29.62 59.35
C SER A 211 -17.46 29.36 58.19
#